data_AF-A0A6J7ZME6-F1
#
_entry.id   AF-A0A6J7ZME6-F1
#
_cell.length_a   1.000
_cell.length_b   1.000
_cell.length_c   1.000
_cell.angle_alpha   90.00
_cell.angle_beta   90.00
_cell.angle_gamma   90.00
#
_symmetry.space_group_name_H-M   'P 1'
#
loop_
_entity.id
_entity.type
_entity.pdbx_description
1 polymer ?
#
loop_
_entity_poly.entity_id
_entity_poly.type
_entity_poly.pdbx_seq_one_letter_code
_entity_poly.pdbx_strand_id
1 'polypeptide(L)'
;MNPQICLVTGGTSGIGLMTALELVKQGNHVFIACRSEQKAQQAINYIIAQTNQGKVEFLPLDLASLDSIRACVNLFLERQLPLNILINNAGIFNQSGTTQEGFELIWGTNYLGHFLLTYLLLDKLKASAASQILFIASDMALWSKNLGWKLWIQKTPFNFLKLYADSKVCLLLLMRYLLQNELNQTSVRINALHPGFVQSNISLSHRLSQFLKIGNSPQTISRNIIKFLTNPEYKLINGEFLNRNFQHIPLTDLAKNDHLAQELWQKSLFWTGLSNPISQTPTIYNSEDGIWGPYSLNLTETELQNIQKQIFTTVLPRSPIHVFSNSYQFIKKADFGSLILLLIQGYKRQFNMERHLDSPVILELCKNQYLLEKAREYLGESPFLWRSELWVNYPAKQLIPLWHQDHYPQLLTKTGKTINVYIALTEVNAGNGFEYLPKKYHNLCPVKMNDPFSGNPFFEVKTEIEKSALPVILKPGEFIFFTDDLIHRSICNISGKVRLSLTLRLAESTVKIQGSYSSHLQSPILFL
;
A
#
# COMPACT_ATOMS: atom_id res chain seq x y z
N MET A 1 -12.20 38.76 12.46
CA MET A 1 -12.70 37.43 12.05
C MET A 1 -12.40 36.46 13.17
N ASN A 2 -13.27 35.47 13.40
CA ASN A 2 -12.96 34.41 14.37
C ASN A 2 -11.73 33.62 13.88
N PRO A 3 -10.83 33.19 14.79
CA PRO A 3 -9.67 32.36 14.43
C PRO A 3 -10.10 31.14 13.63
N GLN A 4 -9.51 30.96 12.45
CA GLN A 4 -9.71 29.76 11.65
C GLN A 4 -8.71 28.68 12.05
N ILE A 5 -9.11 27.43 11.89
CA ILE A 5 -8.23 26.28 12.07
C ILE A 5 -7.70 25.85 10.70
N CYS A 6 -6.37 25.86 10.58
CA CYS A 6 -5.68 25.62 9.32
C CYS A 6 -4.72 24.43 9.47
N LEU A 7 -4.62 23.59 8.45
CA LEU A 7 -3.62 22.53 8.36
C LEU A 7 -2.76 22.73 7.12
N VAL A 8 -1.44 22.83 7.30
CA VAL A 8 -0.48 23.07 6.23
C VAL A 8 0.52 21.93 6.17
N THR A 9 0.50 21.15 5.08
CA THR A 9 1.50 20.10 4.87
C THR A 9 2.84 20.71 4.46
N GLY A 10 3.95 20.22 5.02
CA GLY A 10 5.29 20.75 4.71
C GLY A 10 5.56 22.15 5.27
N GLY A 11 4.92 22.49 6.40
CA GLY A 11 5.01 23.81 7.06
C GLY A 11 6.36 24.18 7.68
N THR A 12 7.43 23.42 7.44
CA THR A 12 8.74 23.65 8.09
C THR A 12 9.75 24.38 7.22
N SER A 13 9.46 24.61 5.93
CA SER A 13 10.35 25.34 5.03
C SER A 13 9.64 25.96 3.84
N GLY A 14 10.31 26.87 3.14
CA GLY A 14 9.85 27.42 1.86
C GLY A 14 8.45 28.04 1.94
N ILE A 15 7.61 27.75 0.94
CA ILE A 15 6.26 28.29 0.83
C ILE A 15 5.42 27.87 2.05
N GLY A 16 5.47 26.59 2.44
CA GLY A 16 4.69 26.06 3.57
C GLY A 16 4.95 26.81 4.87
N LEU A 17 6.22 27.07 5.21
CA LEU A 17 6.59 27.83 6.40
C LEU A 17 6.05 29.26 6.38
N MET A 18 6.22 29.95 5.24
CA MET A 18 5.77 31.34 5.13
C MET A 18 4.25 31.45 5.09
N THR A 19 3.57 30.48 4.47
CA THR A 19 2.11 30.38 4.50
C THR A 19 1.61 30.13 5.93
N ALA A 20 2.24 29.24 6.69
CA ALA A 20 1.91 29.03 8.09
C ALA A 20 2.11 30.31 8.92
N LEU A 21 3.24 31.01 8.73
CA LEU A 21 3.52 32.29 9.39
C LEU A 21 2.44 33.34 9.10
N GLU A 22 2.10 33.57 7.83
CA GLU A 22 1.13 34.59 7.46
C GLU A 22 -0.30 34.23 7.94
N LEU A 23 -0.66 32.94 8.00
CA LEU A 23 -1.90 32.50 8.64
C LEU A 23 -1.91 32.80 10.15
N VAL A 24 -0.82 32.51 10.87
CA VAL A 24 -0.72 32.79 12.31
C VAL A 24 -0.79 34.30 12.58
N LYS A 25 -0.16 35.13 11.73
CA LYS A 25 -0.26 36.60 11.81
C LYS A 25 -1.69 37.12 11.65
N GLN A 26 -2.58 36.37 11.01
CA GLN A 26 -4.01 36.73 10.94
C GLN A 26 -4.81 36.27 12.16
N GLY A 27 -4.15 35.71 13.18
CA GLY A 27 -4.77 35.22 14.41
C GLY A 27 -5.33 33.80 14.32
N ASN A 28 -4.96 33.05 13.27
CA ASN A 28 -5.43 31.68 13.09
C ASN A 28 -4.68 30.68 13.97
N HIS A 29 -5.28 29.51 14.16
CA HIS A 29 -4.63 28.35 14.73
C HIS A 29 -4.15 27.42 13.60
N VAL A 30 -2.84 27.26 13.48
CA VAL A 30 -2.21 26.55 12.35
C VAL A 30 -1.50 25.29 12.83
N PHE A 31 -1.92 24.15 12.30
CA PHE A 31 -1.19 22.90 12.37
C PHE A 31 -0.18 22.83 11.23
N ILE A 32 1.11 22.73 11.56
CA ILE A 32 2.16 22.40 10.60
C ILE A 32 2.37 20.89 10.59
N ALA A 33 1.96 20.24 9.49
CA ALA A 33 2.04 18.80 9.35
C ALA A 33 3.33 18.40 8.60
N CYS A 34 4.24 17.66 9.25
CA CYS A 34 5.52 17.28 8.64
C CYS A 34 6.19 16.07 9.32
N ARG A 35 7.29 15.58 8.71
CA ARG A 35 7.99 14.37 9.18
C ARG A 35 8.88 14.56 10.40
N SER A 36 9.54 15.71 10.51
CA SER A 36 10.61 15.91 11.49
C SER A 36 10.16 16.87 12.57
N GLU A 37 9.92 16.34 13.76
CA GLU A 37 9.57 17.13 14.95
C GLU A 37 10.63 18.22 15.24
N GLN A 38 11.92 17.89 15.12
CA GLN A 38 12.99 18.87 15.30
C GLN A 38 12.86 20.07 14.34
N LYS A 39 12.62 19.82 13.05
CA LYS A 39 12.40 20.91 12.06
C LYS A 39 11.09 21.65 12.32
N ALA A 40 10.06 20.95 12.79
CA ALA A 40 8.80 21.55 13.19
C ALA A 40 9.00 22.53 14.36
N GLN A 41 9.75 22.14 15.38
CA GLN A 41 10.02 23.00 16.53
C GLN A 41 10.81 24.24 16.15
N GLN A 42 11.80 24.11 15.25
CA GLN A 42 12.52 25.27 14.70
C GLN A 42 11.58 26.23 13.95
N ALA A 43 10.67 25.69 13.14
CA ALA A 43 9.67 26.47 12.42
C ALA A 43 8.67 27.15 13.38
N ILE A 44 8.20 26.46 14.42
CA ILE A 44 7.32 26.99 15.46
C ILE A 44 7.98 28.15 16.19
N ASN A 45 9.22 27.96 16.65
CA ASN A 45 9.98 28.99 17.34
C ASN A 45 10.19 30.22 16.45
N TYR A 46 10.50 29.99 15.16
CA TYR A 46 10.59 31.06 14.17
C TYR A 46 9.27 31.82 14.04
N ILE A 47 8.13 31.14 13.91
CA ILE A 47 6.81 31.78 13.74
C ILE A 47 6.43 32.60 14.99
N ILE A 48 6.57 32.01 16.18
CA ILE A 48 6.22 32.67 17.45
C ILE A 48 7.08 33.91 17.68
N ALA A 49 8.35 33.88 17.28
CA ALA A 49 9.22 35.06 17.37
C ALA A 49 8.78 36.22 16.44
N GLN A 50 7.91 35.97 15.46
CA GLN A 50 7.45 36.98 14.49
C GLN A 50 6.06 37.54 14.79
N THR A 51 5.26 36.89 15.66
CA THR A 51 3.90 37.33 15.99
C THR A 51 3.37 36.65 17.26
N ASN A 52 2.52 37.38 18.00
CA ASN A 52 1.79 36.89 19.17
C ASN A 52 0.28 36.74 18.91
N GLN A 53 -0.17 36.82 17.65
CA GLN A 53 -1.61 36.95 17.32
C GLN A 53 -2.35 35.61 17.21
N GLY A 54 -1.67 34.52 16.89
CA GLY A 54 -2.28 33.21 16.62
C GLY A 54 -1.56 32.06 17.32
N LYS A 55 -1.94 30.83 16.97
CA LYS A 55 -1.38 29.60 17.55
C LYS A 55 -0.76 28.74 16.45
N VAL A 56 0.36 28.09 16.75
CA VAL A 56 0.96 27.11 15.85
C VAL A 56 1.27 25.81 16.61
N GLU A 57 0.89 24.67 16.02
CA GLU A 57 1.10 23.34 16.60
C GLU A 57 1.74 22.41 15.56
N PHE A 58 2.57 21.48 16.05
CA PHE A 58 3.14 20.42 15.23
C PHE A 58 2.18 19.24 15.12
N LEU A 59 2.06 18.67 13.91
CA LEU A 59 1.38 17.42 13.67
C LEU A 59 2.31 16.45 12.90
N PRO A 60 2.62 15.25 13.43
CA PRO A 60 3.52 14.32 12.75
C PRO A 60 2.85 13.75 11.50
N LEU A 61 3.52 13.91 10.35
CA LEU A 61 3.01 13.47 9.06
C LEU A 61 4.15 13.12 8.09
N ASP A 62 4.22 11.84 7.71
CA ASP A 62 4.93 11.37 6.53
C ASP A 62 3.94 10.98 5.42
N LEU A 63 3.91 11.78 4.36
CA LEU A 63 3.05 11.52 3.19
C LEU A 63 3.51 10.30 2.37
N ALA A 64 4.70 9.75 2.64
CA ALA A 64 5.19 8.51 2.06
C ALA A 64 4.84 7.26 2.89
N SER A 65 3.92 7.39 3.87
CA SER A 65 3.38 6.29 4.68
C SER A 65 1.89 6.50 4.94
N LEU A 66 1.06 5.56 4.47
CA LEU A 66 -0.38 5.59 4.68
C LEU A 66 -0.75 5.50 6.17
N ASP A 67 0.00 4.70 6.94
CA ASP A 67 -0.18 4.60 8.40
C ASP A 67 0.13 5.93 9.09
N SER A 68 1.21 6.62 8.69
CA SER A 68 1.51 7.95 9.22
C SER A 68 0.41 8.96 8.90
N ILE A 69 -0.18 8.90 7.70
CA ILE A 69 -1.30 9.76 7.31
C ILE A 69 -2.52 9.48 8.19
N ARG A 70 -2.87 8.21 8.42
CA ARG A 70 -3.99 7.82 9.29
C ARG A 70 -3.77 8.29 10.73
N ALA A 71 -2.58 8.09 11.27
CA ALA A 71 -2.22 8.54 12.61
C ALA A 71 -2.31 10.08 12.73
N CYS A 72 -1.80 10.82 11.74
CA CYS A 72 -1.90 12.28 11.66
C CYS A 72 -3.35 12.75 11.69
N VAL A 73 -4.22 12.15 10.89
CA VAL A 73 -5.65 12.50 10.85
C VAL A 73 -6.33 12.19 12.18
N ASN A 74 -6.08 11.03 12.78
CA ASN A 74 -6.65 10.68 14.08
C ASN A 74 -6.24 11.70 15.16
N LEU A 75 -4.95 12.03 15.24
CA LEU A 75 -4.45 13.04 16.18
C LEU A 75 -5.11 14.41 15.97
N PHE A 76 -5.36 14.82 14.73
CA PHE A 76 -6.08 16.06 14.43
C PHE A 76 -7.55 15.98 14.86
N LEU A 77 -8.25 14.89 14.51
CA LEU A 77 -9.67 14.70 14.83
C LEU A 77 -9.92 14.61 16.34
N GLU A 78 -8.99 14.03 17.11
CA GLU A 78 -9.01 14.00 18.57
C GLU A 78 -9.02 15.40 19.20
N ARG A 79 -8.52 16.43 18.51
CA ARG A 79 -8.60 17.82 18.99
C ARG A 79 -10.02 18.36 18.99
N GLN A 80 -10.94 17.73 18.26
CA GLN A 80 -12.34 18.13 18.11
C GLN A 80 -12.54 19.57 17.58
N LEU A 81 -11.50 20.16 16.98
CA LEU A 81 -11.52 21.49 16.37
C LEU A 81 -12.10 21.43 14.96
N PRO A 82 -12.74 22.50 14.42
CA PRO A 82 -13.10 22.56 13.00
C PRO A 82 -11.84 22.51 12.11
N LEU A 83 -12.01 22.28 10.80
CA LEU A 83 -10.95 22.42 9.79
C LEU A 83 -11.43 23.38 8.70
N ASN A 84 -10.98 24.63 8.76
CA ASN A 84 -11.43 25.68 7.85
C ASN A 84 -10.54 25.79 6.60
N ILE A 85 -9.23 25.52 6.72
CA ILE A 85 -8.30 25.61 5.59
C ILE A 85 -7.37 24.40 5.58
N LEU A 86 -7.37 23.64 4.49
CA LEU A 86 -6.40 22.59 4.19
C LEU A 86 -5.48 23.04 3.06
N ILE A 87 -4.18 23.17 3.34
CA ILE A 87 -3.16 23.50 2.33
C ILE A 87 -2.28 22.28 2.09
N ASN A 88 -2.54 21.59 0.98
CA ASN A 88 -1.76 20.49 0.47
C ASN A 88 -0.53 21.04 -0.28
N ASN A 89 0.49 21.44 0.49
CA ASN A 89 1.69 22.13 0.02
C ASN A 89 2.93 21.24 -0.13
N ALA A 90 3.06 20.21 0.70
CA ALA A 90 4.26 19.36 0.71
C ALA A 90 4.54 18.75 -0.67
N GLY A 91 5.81 18.52 -0.98
CA GLY A 91 6.19 17.80 -2.18
C GLY A 91 7.68 17.62 -2.33
N ILE A 92 8.06 16.62 -3.12
CA ILE A 92 9.43 16.26 -3.48
C ILE A 92 9.56 16.20 -5.00
N PHE A 93 10.77 16.42 -5.53
CA PHE A 93 11.01 16.53 -6.97
C PHE A 93 12.07 15.56 -7.52
N ASN A 94 13.23 15.44 -6.86
CA ASN A 94 14.39 14.69 -7.37
C ASN A 94 14.87 13.59 -6.41
N GLN A 95 13.95 12.94 -5.71
CA GLN A 95 14.27 11.83 -4.82
C GLN A 95 13.89 10.51 -5.49
N SER A 96 14.69 9.48 -5.24
CA SER A 96 14.42 8.13 -5.73
C SER A 96 14.14 7.20 -4.57
N GLY A 97 13.24 6.25 -4.78
CA GLY A 97 12.88 5.26 -3.77
C GLY A 97 11.45 4.78 -3.94
N THR A 98 10.89 4.31 -2.85
CA THR A 98 9.48 3.97 -2.75
C THR A 98 8.92 4.47 -1.43
N THR A 99 7.60 4.67 -1.38
CA THR A 99 6.84 4.80 -0.12
C THR A 99 6.96 3.53 0.72
N GLN A 100 6.49 3.56 1.98
CA GLN A 100 6.41 2.36 2.83
C GLN A 100 5.57 1.27 2.17
N GLU A 101 4.55 1.69 1.43
CA GLU A 101 3.64 0.85 0.67
C GLU A 101 4.16 0.48 -0.71
N GLY A 102 5.41 0.87 -1.01
CA GLY A 102 6.18 0.51 -2.20
C GLY A 102 5.73 1.18 -3.52
N PHE A 103 4.78 2.14 -3.47
CA PHE A 103 4.54 3.05 -4.60
C PHE A 103 5.78 3.91 -4.86
N GLU A 104 5.93 4.36 -6.10
CA GLU A 104 6.99 5.29 -6.49
C GLU A 104 6.98 6.53 -5.58
N LEU A 105 8.15 6.91 -5.07
CA LEU A 105 8.27 7.87 -3.98
C LEU A 105 7.72 9.26 -4.33
N ILE A 106 8.06 9.83 -5.49
CA ILE A 106 7.63 11.18 -5.89
C ILE A 106 6.12 11.22 -6.06
N TRP A 107 5.58 10.33 -6.88
CA TRP A 107 4.15 10.27 -7.14
C TRP A 107 3.36 9.91 -5.87
N GLY A 108 3.84 8.93 -5.10
CA GLY A 108 3.21 8.51 -3.85
C GLY A 108 3.15 9.63 -2.81
N THR A 109 4.25 10.37 -2.61
CA THR A 109 4.30 11.49 -1.66
C THR A 109 3.47 12.69 -2.13
N ASN A 110 3.62 13.08 -3.40
CA ASN A 110 3.03 14.32 -3.91
C ASN A 110 1.55 14.19 -4.21
N TYR A 111 1.08 13.00 -4.61
CA TYR A 111 -0.30 12.74 -4.96
C TYR A 111 -0.99 11.79 -3.98
N LEU A 112 -0.57 10.52 -3.90
CA LEU A 112 -1.34 9.49 -3.19
C LEU A 112 -1.47 9.80 -1.69
N GLY A 113 -0.42 10.35 -1.07
CA GLY A 113 -0.44 10.79 0.31
C GLY A 113 -1.42 11.96 0.55
N HIS A 114 -1.44 12.95 -0.34
CA HIS A 114 -2.39 14.06 -0.26
C HIS A 114 -3.83 13.63 -0.57
N PHE A 115 -4.00 12.66 -1.48
CA PHE A 115 -5.28 12.02 -1.73
C PHE A 115 -5.84 11.42 -0.44
N LEU A 116 -5.07 10.55 0.23
CA LEU A 116 -5.52 9.90 1.46
C LEU A 116 -5.80 10.92 2.57
N LEU A 117 -4.89 11.88 2.77
CA LEU A 117 -5.05 12.93 3.77
C LEU A 117 -6.33 13.75 3.53
N THR A 118 -6.56 14.19 2.28
CA THR A 118 -7.73 14.99 1.92
C THR A 118 -9.02 14.18 2.04
N TYR A 119 -9.00 12.91 1.62
CA TYR A 119 -10.14 12.00 1.73
C TYR A 119 -10.56 11.81 3.19
N LEU A 120 -9.62 11.48 4.08
CA LEU A 120 -9.92 11.22 5.49
C LEU A 120 -10.37 12.49 6.26
N LEU A 121 -10.01 13.68 5.79
CA LEU A 121 -10.43 14.96 6.36
C LEU A 121 -11.68 15.54 5.68
N LEU A 122 -12.21 14.88 4.66
CA LEU A 122 -13.26 15.41 3.79
C LEU A 122 -14.56 15.71 4.56
N ASP A 123 -15.02 14.77 5.39
CA ASP A 123 -16.22 14.97 6.20
C ASP A 123 -16.02 16.09 7.24
N LYS A 124 -14.81 16.19 7.79
CA LYS A 124 -14.48 17.28 8.72
C LYS A 124 -14.48 18.64 8.03
N LEU A 125 -13.96 18.73 6.81
CA LEU A 125 -14.02 19.93 5.98
C LEU A 125 -15.47 20.31 5.66
N LYS A 126 -16.31 19.35 5.28
CA LYS A 126 -17.75 19.55 5.02
C LYS A 126 -18.46 20.08 6.27
N ALA A 127 -18.21 19.48 7.44
CA ALA A 127 -18.79 19.90 8.72
C ALA A 127 -18.28 21.27 9.22
N SER A 128 -17.11 21.72 8.75
CA SER A 128 -16.49 22.99 9.14
C SER A 128 -16.76 24.13 8.14
N ALA A 129 -17.76 23.92 7.27
CA ALA A 129 -18.21 24.85 6.26
C ALA A 129 -18.43 26.27 6.79
N ALA A 130 -18.03 27.34 6.09
CA ALA A 130 -17.35 27.36 4.80
C ALA A 130 -15.83 27.12 4.93
N SER A 131 -15.36 25.98 4.43
CA SER A 131 -13.96 25.57 4.47
C SER A 131 -13.33 25.60 3.06
N GLN A 132 -12.00 25.53 3.00
CA GLN A 132 -11.25 25.65 1.75
C GLN A 132 -10.12 24.61 1.67
N ILE A 133 -9.93 24.05 0.48
CA ILE A 133 -8.85 23.12 0.14
C ILE A 133 -8.01 23.78 -0.95
N LEU A 134 -6.70 23.86 -0.75
CA LEU A 134 -5.75 24.39 -1.73
C LEU A 134 -4.65 23.37 -2.02
N PHE A 135 -4.56 22.93 -3.27
CA PHE A 135 -3.44 22.13 -3.76
C PHE A 135 -2.33 23.02 -4.32
N ILE A 136 -1.10 22.87 -3.83
CA ILE A 136 0.07 23.49 -4.47
C ILE A 136 0.56 22.58 -5.59
N ALA A 137 0.15 22.94 -6.81
CA ALA A 137 0.44 22.22 -8.05
C ALA A 137 1.68 22.78 -8.77
N SER A 138 1.80 22.53 -10.07
CA SER A 138 2.84 23.09 -10.95
C SER A 138 2.32 23.19 -12.37
N ASP A 139 2.83 24.14 -13.15
CA ASP A 139 2.73 24.16 -14.60
C ASP A 139 3.23 22.87 -15.29
N MET A 140 4.18 22.14 -14.68
CA MET A 140 4.57 20.79 -15.12
C MET A 140 3.41 19.78 -15.13
N ALA A 141 2.30 20.05 -14.43
CA ALA A 141 1.07 19.27 -14.58
C ALA A 141 0.57 19.24 -16.03
N LEU A 142 0.85 20.29 -16.80
CA LEU A 142 0.44 20.44 -18.19
C LEU A 142 1.34 19.64 -19.16
N TRP A 143 2.46 19.07 -18.68
CA TRP A 143 3.41 18.34 -19.54
C TRP A 143 3.03 16.87 -19.74
N SER A 144 2.24 16.30 -18.83
CA SER A 144 1.81 14.91 -18.94
C SER A 144 0.78 14.74 -20.05
N LYS A 145 1.09 13.85 -21.01
CA LYS A 145 0.20 13.46 -22.12
C LYS A 145 -0.66 12.23 -21.80
N ASN A 146 -0.24 11.43 -20.82
CA ASN A 146 -0.94 10.25 -20.32
C ASN A 146 -0.53 9.98 -18.87
N LEU A 147 -1.29 9.13 -18.17
CA LEU A 147 -0.94 8.68 -16.82
C LEU A 147 -0.04 7.44 -16.87
N GLY A 148 1.08 7.50 -16.16
CA GLY A 148 2.04 6.41 -16.07
C GLY A 148 1.64 5.32 -15.08
N TRP A 149 0.46 4.71 -15.20
CA TRP A 149 -0.09 3.74 -14.22
C TRP A 149 0.92 2.71 -13.72
N LYS A 150 1.71 2.12 -14.63
CA LYS A 150 2.75 1.12 -14.30
C LYS A 150 3.98 1.73 -13.61
N LEU A 151 4.29 3.00 -13.90
CA LEU A 151 5.44 3.70 -13.33
C LEU A 151 5.27 3.97 -11.84
N TRP A 152 4.03 4.05 -11.36
CA TRP A 152 3.71 4.40 -9.98
C TRP A 152 3.78 3.23 -9.01
N ILE A 153 3.84 2.00 -9.53
CA ILE A 153 3.86 0.75 -8.77
C ILE A 153 5.23 0.05 -8.91
N GLN A 154 6.28 0.85 -9.04
CA GLN A 154 7.66 0.38 -9.13
C GLN A 154 8.60 1.43 -8.54
N LYS A 155 9.87 1.06 -8.39
CA LYS A 155 10.92 1.99 -7.96
C LYS A 155 11.11 3.11 -9.00
N THR A 156 11.47 4.31 -8.52
CA THR A 156 11.75 5.49 -9.36
C THR A 156 12.70 5.14 -10.54
N PRO A 157 12.23 5.21 -11.80
CA PRO A 157 13.07 5.06 -12.98
C PRO A 157 13.92 6.32 -13.21
N PHE A 158 14.86 6.25 -14.16
CA PHE A 158 15.75 7.38 -14.49
C PHE A 158 14.98 8.66 -14.88
N ASN A 159 13.84 8.53 -15.56
CA ASN A 159 12.99 9.65 -15.94
C ASN A 159 12.01 10.06 -14.82
N PHE A 160 12.53 10.69 -13.77
CA PHE A 160 11.74 11.17 -12.63
C PHE A 160 10.85 12.39 -12.95
N LEU A 161 11.15 13.16 -14.01
CA LEU A 161 10.37 14.34 -14.39
C LEU A 161 8.93 13.97 -14.76
N LYS A 162 8.74 12.84 -15.44
CA LYS A 162 7.40 12.31 -15.75
C LYS A 162 6.61 12.00 -14.49
N LEU A 163 7.24 11.45 -13.45
CA LEU A 163 6.58 11.14 -12.17
C LEU A 163 6.14 12.40 -11.44
N TYR A 164 6.98 13.44 -11.45
CA TYR A 164 6.61 14.72 -10.88
C TYR A 164 5.45 15.37 -11.65
N ALA A 165 5.54 15.45 -12.98
CA ALA A 165 4.46 15.96 -13.84
C ALA A 165 3.15 15.18 -13.61
N ASP A 166 3.21 13.85 -13.56
CA ASP A 166 2.08 12.98 -13.25
C ASP A 166 1.49 13.27 -11.88
N SER A 167 2.34 13.42 -10.85
CA SER A 167 1.86 13.75 -9.51
C SER A 167 1.08 15.07 -9.49
N LYS A 168 1.51 16.06 -10.27
CA LYS A 168 0.88 17.38 -10.33
C LYS A 168 -0.39 17.39 -11.17
N VAL A 169 -0.46 16.64 -12.28
CA VAL A 169 -1.72 16.50 -13.05
C VAL A 169 -2.76 15.69 -12.29
N CYS A 170 -2.34 14.69 -11.50
CA CYS A 170 -3.24 13.90 -10.66
C CYS A 170 -3.92 14.76 -9.58
N LEU A 171 -3.25 15.80 -9.05
CA LEU A 171 -3.89 16.77 -8.15
C LEU A 171 -5.01 17.58 -8.87
N LEU A 172 -4.83 17.91 -10.15
CA LEU A 172 -5.86 18.63 -10.93
C LEU A 172 -7.07 17.73 -11.21
N LEU A 173 -6.82 16.47 -11.57
CA LEU A 173 -7.87 15.45 -11.72
C LEU A 173 -8.62 15.23 -10.41
N LEU A 174 -7.91 15.13 -9.29
CA LEU A 174 -8.50 14.99 -7.95
C LEU A 174 -9.35 16.20 -7.56
N MET A 175 -8.86 17.42 -7.80
CA MET A 175 -9.62 18.65 -7.57
C MET A 175 -10.96 18.62 -8.31
N ARG A 176 -10.94 18.28 -9.60
CA ARG A 176 -12.16 18.19 -10.42
C ARG A 176 -13.10 17.11 -9.92
N TYR A 177 -12.58 15.92 -9.63
CA TYR A 177 -13.38 14.81 -9.13
C TYR A 177 -14.08 15.19 -7.81
N LEU A 178 -13.32 15.71 -6.85
CA LEU A 178 -13.86 16.15 -5.56
C LEU A 178 -14.92 17.24 -5.75
N LEU A 179 -14.67 18.23 -6.60
CA LEU A 179 -15.64 19.29 -6.86
C LEU A 179 -16.97 18.77 -7.40
N GLN A 180 -16.91 17.87 -8.38
CA GLN A 180 -18.09 17.35 -9.07
C GLN A 180 -18.88 16.32 -8.24
N ASN A 181 -18.17 15.45 -7.51
CA ASN A 181 -18.78 14.25 -6.92
C ASN A 181 -18.91 14.34 -5.39
N GLU A 182 -17.97 15.01 -4.72
CA GLU A 182 -17.89 14.99 -3.26
C GLU A 182 -18.31 16.31 -2.61
N LEU A 183 -18.04 17.43 -3.28
CA LEU A 183 -18.24 18.78 -2.76
C LEU A 183 -19.39 19.51 -3.45
N ASN A 184 -20.08 18.85 -4.39
CA ASN A 184 -21.28 19.39 -5.00
C ASN A 184 -22.32 19.70 -3.91
N GLN A 185 -22.95 20.87 -3.99
CA GLN A 185 -23.91 21.37 -3.00
C GLN A 185 -23.35 21.59 -1.58
N THR A 186 -22.03 21.56 -1.40
CA THR A 186 -21.37 21.98 -0.17
C THR A 186 -20.85 23.41 -0.30
N SER A 187 -20.56 24.07 0.81
CA SER A 187 -19.86 25.37 0.78
C SER A 187 -18.34 25.23 0.91
N VAL A 188 -17.79 24.04 0.63
CA VAL A 188 -16.34 23.81 0.62
C VAL A 188 -15.80 24.27 -0.73
N ARG A 189 -14.77 25.13 -0.71
CA ARG A 189 -14.07 25.55 -1.93
C ARG A 189 -12.82 24.69 -2.14
N ILE A 190 -12.53 24.36 -3.38
CA ILE A 190 -11.31 23.62 -3.74
C ILE A 190 -10.65 24.25 -4.96
N ASN A 191 -9.35 24.53 -4.88
CA ASN A 191 -8.59 25.10 -5.99
C ASN A 191 -7.17 24.54 -6.05
N ALA A 192 -6.49 24.72 -7.18
CA ALA A 192 -5.09 24.39 -7.36
C ALA A 192 -4.29 25.64 -7.73
N LEU A 193 -3.10 25.81 -7.17
CA LEU A 193 -2.23 26.96 -7.41
C LEU A 193 -0.86 26.51 -7.92
N HIS A 194 -0.41 27.09 -9.03
CA HIS A 194 0.98 27.06 -9.44
C HIS A 194 1.73 28.29 -8.88
N PRO A 195 2.73 28.09 -8.00
CA PRO A 195 3.42 29.20 -7.33
C PRO A 195 4.47 29.90 -8.21
N GLY A 196 4.73 29.43 -9.44
CA GLY A 196 5.87 29.88 -10.24
C GLY A 196 7.19 29.23 -9.83
N PHE A 197 8.28 29.70 -10.41
CA PHE A 197 9.64 29.32 -9.98
C PHE A 197 9.96 30.01 -8.64
N VAL A 198 10.01 29.24 -7.56
CA VAL A 198 10.20 29.74 -6.19
C VAL A 198 11.57 29.33 -5.65
N GLN A 199 12.23 30.24 -4.94
CA GLN A 199 13.46 29.94 -4.19
C GLN A 199 13.14 28.88 -3.11
N SER A 200 13.60 27.64 -3.29
CA SER A 200 13.22 26.54 -2.41
C SER A 200 14.28 25.43 -2.37
N ASN A 201 14.18 24.55 -1.38
CA ASN A 201 15.10 23.43 -1.25
C ASN A 201 14.74 22.20 -2.12
N ILE A 202 13.75 22.33 -3.02
CA ILE A 202 13.10 21.19 -3.70
C ILE A 202 13.95 20.57 -4.81
N SER A 203 14.82 21.35 -5.47
CA SER A 203 15.77 20.87 -6.48
C SER A 203 17.11 21.59 -6.33
N LEU A 204 18.16 21.08 -6.99
CA LEU A 204 19.45 21.77 -7.05
C LEU A 204 19.33 23.15 -7.71
N SER A 205 18.54 23.29 -8.78
CA SER A 205 18.28 24.57 -9.43
C SER A 205 17.53 25.56 -8.53
N HIS A 206 16.59 25.09 -7.70
CA HIS A 206 15.89 25.92 -6.72
C HIS A 206 16.77 26.30 -5.52
N ARG A 207 17.67 25.42 -5.09
CA ARG A 207 18.68 25.73 -4.05
C ARG A 207 19.68 26.77 -4.55
N LEU A 208 20.12 26.61 -5.81
CA LEU A 208 20.99 27.57 -6.47
C LEU A 208 20.26 28.90 -6.67
N SER A 209 18.97 28.88 -7.02
CA SER A 209 18.18 30.10 -7.13
C SER A 209 17.91 30.77 -5.79
N GLN A 210 17.79 30.01 -4.69
CA GLN A 210 17.75 30.55 -3.32
C GLN A 210 19.07 31.23 -2.94
N PHE A 211 20.21 30.61 -3.29
CA PHE A 211 21.53 31.19 -3.08
C PHE A 211 21.73 32.48 -3.90
N LEU A 212 21.31 32.47 -5.17
CA LEU A 212 21.43 33.60 -6.09
C LEU A 212 20.29 34.62 -5.99
N LYS A 213 19.27 34.38 -5.14
CA LYS A 213 18.02 35.15 -5.03
C LYS A 213 17.27 35.34 -6.37
N ILE A 214 17.33 34.35 -7.26
CA ILE A 214 16.65 34.36 -8.56
C ILE A 214 15.30 33.63 -8.43
N GLY A 215 14.22 34.22 -8.95
CA GLY A 215 12.84 33.71 -8.83
C GLY A 215 12.09 34.28 -7.64
N ASN A 216 10.85 33.81 -7.42
CA ASN A 216 9.97 34.38 -6.40
C ASN A 216 10.41 33.98 -4.98
N SER A 217 10.31 34.93 -4.04
CA SER A 217 10.51 34.61 -2.63
C SER A 217 9.31 33.80 -2.09
N PRO A 218 9.54 32.83 -1.20
CA PRO A 218 8.46 32.13 -0.51
C PRO A 218 7.48 33.08 0.21
N GLN A 219 7.99 34.18 0.75
CA GLN A 219 7.19 35.21 1.42
C GLN A 219 6.19 35.86 0.46
N THR A 220 6.63 36.26 -0.74
CA THR A 220 5.74 36.84 -1.76
C THR A 220 4.62 35.87 -2.12
N ILE A 221 4.95 34.60 -2.36
CA ILE A 221 3.96 33.58 -2.72
C ILE A 221 3.00 33.31 -1.56
N SER A 222 3.49 33.22 -0.32
CA SER A 222 2.63 33.02 0.84
C SER A 222 1.62 34.15 1.03
N ARG A 223 2.04 35.42 0.88
CA ARG A 223 1.14 36.58 0.93
C ARG A 223 0.07 36.51 -0.16
N ASN A 224 0.44 36.06 -1.35
CA ASN A 224 -0.53 35.83 -2.42
C ASN A 224 -1.52 34.71 -2.04
N ILE A 225 -1.05 33.57 -1.51
CA ILE A 225 -1.92 32.50 -1.02
C ILE A 225 -2.90 33.04 0.02
N ILE A 226 -2.43 33.81 1.01
CA ILE A 226 -3.30 34.38 2.05
C ILE A 226 -4.30 35.37 1.45
N LYS A 227 -3.85 36.24 0.54
CA LYS A 227 -4.73 37.16 -0.18
C LYS A 227 -5.83 36.39 -0.92
N PHE A 228 -5.51 35.29 -1.59
CA PHE A 228 -6.50 34.44 -2.26
C PHE A 228 -7.50 33.80 -1.29
N LEU A 229 -7.03 33.27 -0.17
CA LEU A 229 -7.86 32.55 0.80
C LEU A 229 -8.80 33.47 1.59
N THR A 230 -8.40 34.73 1.81
CA THR A 230 -9.07 35.65 2.76
C THR A 230 -9.75 36.86 2.11
N ASN A 231 -9.35 37.30 0.92
CA ASN A 231 -9.98 38.44 0.26
C ASN A 231 -11.36 38.05 -0.33
N PRO A 232 -12.45 38.75 0.04
CA PRO A 232 -13.79 38.50 -0.49
C PRO A 232 -13.90 38.50 -2.02
N GLU A 233 -13.04 39.25 -2.72
CA GLU A 233 -12.98 39.32 -4.18
C GLU A 233 -12.82 37.94 -4.83
N TYR A 234 -12.06 37.05 -4.20
CA TYR A 234 -11.77 35.72 -4.73
C TYR A 234 -12.73 34.65 -4.17
N LYS A 235 -13.73 35.02 -3.38
CA LYS A 235 -14.63 34.08 -2.68
C LYS A 235 -15.43 33.18 -3.64
N LEU A 236 -15.68 33.66 -4.85
CA LEU A 236 -16.42 32.93 -5.89
C LEU A 236 -15.54 31.97 -6.71
N ILE A 237 -14.21 32.03 -6.56
CA ILE A 237 -13.30 31.16 -7.30
C ILE A 237 -13.31 29.76 -6.68
N ASN A 238 -13.75 28.77 -7.45
CA ASN A 238 -13.88 27.38 -7.03
C ASN A 238 -13.65 26.45 -8.25
N GLY A 239 -12.82 25.43 -8.08
CA GLY A 239 -12.51 24.46 -9.13
C GLY A 239 -11.41 24.89 -10.11
N GLU A 240 -10.67 25.95 -9.81
CA GLU A 240 -9.76 26.57 -10.76
C GLU A 240 -8.30 26.16 -10.54
N PHE A 241 -7.56 26.04 -11.65
CA PHE A 241 -6.10 25.99 -11.62
C PHE A 241 -5.55 27.38 -11.90
N LEU A 242 -4.82 27.94 -10.93
CA LEU A 242 -4.47 29.36 -10.89
C LEU A 242 -2.96 29.57 -10.91
N ASN A 243 -2.51 30.65 -11.54
CA ASN A 243 -1.14 31.12 -11.39
C ASN A 243 -0.97 31.92 -10.07
N ARG A 244 0.28 32.34 -9.77
CA ARG A 244 0.60 33.13 -8.57
C ARG A 244 -0.14 34.47 -8.43
N ASN A 245 -0.78 34.95 -9.50
CA ASN A 245 -1.57 36.18 -9.53
C ASN A 245 -3.09 35.89 -9.59
N PHE A 246 -3.50 34.65 -9.31
CA PHE A 246 -4.90 34.18 -9.33
C PHE A 246 -5.57 34.25 -10.70
N GLN A 247 -4.78 34.27 -11.78
CA GLN A 247 -5.30 34.14 -13.13
C GLN A 247 -5.46 32.66 -13.47
N HIS A 248 -6.57 32.32 -14.12
CA HIS A 248 -6.86 30.97 -14.59
C HIS A 248 -5.81 30.48 -15.59
N ILE A 249 -5.33 29.25 -15.36
CA ILE A 249 -4.47 28.49 -16.25
C ILE A 249 -5.34 27.40 -16.89
N PRO A 250 -5.52 27.40 -18.23
CA PRO A 250 -6.29 26.38 -18.91
C PRO A 250 -5.77 24.96 -18.63
N LEU A 251 -6.67 24.08 -18.22
CA LEU A 251 -6.39 22.66 -18.08
C LEU A 251 -6.19 21.99 -19.44
N THR A 252 -5.28 21.02 -19.50
CA THR A 252 -5.11 20.13 -20.67
C THR A 252 -6.29 19.18 -20.83
N ASP A 253 -6.45 18.57 -22.00
CA ASP A 253 -7.47 17.54 -22.25
C ASP A 253 -7.34 16.36 -21.28
N LEU A 254 -6.09 15.99 -20.95
CA LEU A 254 -5.82 14.96 -19.95
C LEU A 254 -6.40 15.36 -18.58
N ALA A 255 -6.15 16.59 -18.13
CA ALA A 255 -6.62 17.07 -16.83
C ALA A 255 -8.13 17.34 -16.80
N LYS A 256 -8.80 17.47 -17.95
CA LYS A 256 -10.26 17.61 -18.08
C LYS A 256 -11.00 16.28 -18.25
N ASN A 257 -10.29 15.16 -18.37
CA ASN A 257 -10.91 13.87 -18.65
C ASN A 257 -11.60 13.30 -17.40
N ASP A 258 -12.92 13.39 -17.36
CA ASP A 258 -13.71 12.96 -16.19
C ASP A 258 -13.71 11.44 -15.99
N HIS A 259 -13.65 10.64 -17.07
CA HIS A 259 -13.48 9.18 -16.97
C HIS A 259 -12.13 8.83 -16.30
N LEU A 260 -11.07 9.52 -16.72
CA LEU A 260 -9.74 9.34 -16.13
C LEU A 260 -9.70 9.79 -14.67
N ALA A 261 -10.38 10.88 -14.32
CA ALA A 261 -10.51 11.33 -12.94
C ALA A 261 -11.22 10.28 -12.07
N GLN A 262 -12.30 9.68 -12.58
CA GLN A 262 -13.02 8.60 -11.91
C GLN A 262 -12.15 7.33 -11.77
N GLU A 263 -11.45 6.91 -12.83
CA GLU A 263 -10.54 5.76 -12.77
C GLU A 263 -9.43 5.98 -11.73
N LEU A 264 -8.82 7.18 -11.75
CA LEU A 264 -7.78 7.56 -10.79
C LEU A 264 -8.31 7.59 -9.36
N TRP A 265 -9.51 8.11 -9.13
CA TRP A 265 -10.17 8.09 -7.83
C TRP A 265 -10.35 6.66 -7.31
N GLN A 266 -10.92 5.77 -8.12
CA GLN A 266 -11.18 4.39 -7.73
C GLN A 266 -9.88 3.62 -7.46
N LYS A 267 -8.87 3.80 -8.30
CA LYS A 267 -7.54 3.21 -8.05
C LYS A 267 -6.92 3.77 -6.79
N SER A 268 -7.06 5.06 -6.52
CA SER A 268 -6.51 5.68 -5.30
C SER A 268 -7.22 5.20 -4.04
N LEU A 269 -8.55 5.02 -4.07
CA LEU A 269 -9.28 4.37 -2.98
C LEU A 269 -8.75 2.95 -2.73
N PHE A 270 -8.57 2.17 -3.79
CA PHE A 270 -8.07 0.80 -3.69
C PHE A 270 -6.61 0.76 -3.19
N TRP A 271 -5.73 1.59 -3.76
CA TRP A 271 -4.31 1.70 -3.38
C TRP A 271 -4.08 2.20 -1.97
N THR A 272 -5.05 2.90 -1.41
CA THR A 272 -4.99 3.39 -0.03
C THR A 272 -5.78 2.51 0.94
N GLY A 273 -6.41 1.44 0.46
CA GLY A 273 -7.23 0.53 1.24
C GLY A 273 -8.56 1.10 1.71
N LEU A 274 -9.05 2.18 1.08
CA LEU A 274 -10.35 2.80 1.36
C LEU A 274 -11.51 2.09 0.66
N SER A 275 -11.26 1.41 -0.46
CA SER A 275 -12.27 0.58 -1.13
C SER A 275 -11.77 -0.85 -1.32
N ASN A 276 -12.72 -1.78 -1.35
CA ASN A 276 -12.50 -3.11 -1.89
C ASN A 276 -12.53 -3.00 -3.43
N PRO A 277 -11.82 -3.86 -4.17
CA PRO A 277 -11.75 -3.76 -5.62
C PRO A 277 -13.14 -3.85 -6.28
N ILE A 278 -13.31 -3.06 -7.34
CA ILE A 278 -14.53 -3.00 -8.16
C ILE A 278 -14.80 -4.36 -8.80
N SER A 279 -16.00 -4.90 -8.53
CA SER A 279 -16.57 -6.13 -9.07
C SER A 279 -15.71 -7.39 -8.95
N GLN A 280 -15.95 -8.15 -7.89
CA GLN A 280 -15.62 -9.56 -7.83
C GLN A 280 -16.91 -10.34 -8.09
N THR A 281 -17.11 -10.81 -9.32
CA THR A 281 -17.98 -11.98 -9.51
C THR A 281 -17.36 -13.11 -8.70
N PRO A 282 -18.15 -13.89 -7.92
CA PRO A 282 -17.61 -15.06 -7.24
C PRO A 282 -16.87 -15.94 -8.26
N THR A 283 -15.57 -16.16 -8.05
CA THR A 283 -14.81 -17.05 -8.93
C THR A 283 -15.24 -18.46 -8.61
N ILE A 284 -16.10 -19.05 -9.43
CA ILE A 284 -16.27 -20.50 -9.45
C ILE A 284 -15.00 -21.05 -10.08
N TYR A 285 -14.18 -21.74 -9.29
CA TYR A 285 -12.96 -22.36 -9.77
C TYR A 285 -13.29 -23.62 -10.60
N ASN A 286 -12.61 -23.78 -11.73
CA ASN A 286 -12.74 -24.99 -12.53
C ASN A 286 -11.90 -26.11 -11.90
N SER A 287 -12.55 -27.16 -11.40
CA SER A 287 -11.87 -28.31 -10.82
C SER A 287 -10.93 -29.03 -11.80
N GLU A 288 -11.17 -28.92 -13.11
CA GLU A 288 -10.27 -29.49 -14.12
C GLU A 288 -8.89 -28.80 -14.13
N ASP A 289 -8.82 -27.56 -13.66
CA ASP A 289 -7.57 -26.83 -13.49
C ASP A 289 -6.79 -27.29 -12.24
N GLY A 290 -7.38 -28.18 -11.42
CA GLY A 290 -6.76 -28.68 -10.20
C GLY A 290 -6.86 -27.69 -9.04
N ILE A 291 -7.94 -26.90 -8.99
CA ILE A 291 -8.26 -25.91 -7.95
C ILE A 291 -9.75 -25.99 -7.57
N TRP A 292 -10.07 -25.91 -6.28
CA TRP A 292 -11.43 -26.09 -5.74
C TRP A 292 -11.76 -25.06 -4.65
N GLY A 293 -13.05 -24.71 -4.53
CA GLY A 293 -13.59 -23.76 -3.57
C GLY A 293 -14.34 -22.60 -4.25
N PRO A 294 -14.44 -21.42 -3.61
CA PRO A 294 -14.01 -21.13 -2.25
C PRO A 294 -14.84 -21.87 -1.21
N TYR A 295 -14.19 -22.32 -0.14
CA TYR A 295 -14.81 -22.87 1.07
C TYR A 295 -14.66 -21.85 2.21
N SER A 296 -15.45 -21.97 3.26
CA SER A 296 -15.40 -21.07 4.43
C SER A 296 -14.99 -21.83 5.69
N LEU A 297 -14.09 -21.27 6.48
CA LEU A 297 -13.77 -21.79 7.82
C LEU A 297 -14.93 -21.59 8.82
N ASN A 298 -15.97 -20.84 8.43
CA ASN A 298 -17.11 -20.47 9.28
C ASN A 298 -16.71 -19.69 10.54
N LEU A 299 -15.68 -18.85 10.42
CA LEU A 299 -15.25 -17.94 11.48
C LEU A 299 -16.08 -16.65 11.45
N THR A 300 -16.45 -16.15 12.62
CA THR A 300 -17.02 -14.82 12.77
C THR A 300 -15.97 -13.73 12.50
N GLU A 301 -16.43 -12.52 12.16
CA GLU A 301 -15.53 -11.39 11.94
C GLU A 301 -14.67 -11.09 13.18
N THR A 302 -15.24 -11.20 14.38
CA THR A 302 -14.52 -11.00 15.65
C THR A 302 -13.44 -12.05 15.89
N GLU A 303 -13.73 -13.33 15.63
CA GLU A 303 -12.73 -14.41 15.73
C GLU A 303 -11.58 -14.15 14.76
N LEU A 304 -11.91 -13.76 13.52
CA LEU A 304 -10.90 -13.50 12.51
C LEU A 304 -10.03 -12.29 12.85
N GLN A 305 -10.62 -11.19 13.33
CA GLN A 305 -9.87 -10.02 13.82
C GLN A 305 -8.95 -10.40 15.00
N ASN A 306 -9.41 -11.24 15.92
CA ASN A 306 -8.60 -11.73 17.03
C ASN A 306 -7.42 -12.58 16.55
N ILE A 307 -7.64 -13.49 15.61
CA ILE A 307 -6.60 -14.31 14.97
C ILE A 307 -5.57 -13.41 14.29
N GLN A 308 -6.00 -12.45 13.47
CA GLN A 308 -5.12 -11.49 12.81
C GLN A 308 -4.27 -10.72 13.83
N LYS A 309 -4.91 -10.18 14.88
CA LYS A 309 -4.24 -9.43 15.94
C LYS A 309 -3.18 -10.29 16.65
N GLN A 310 -3.50 -11.53 16.99
CA GLN A 310 -2.56 -12.44 17.61
C GLN A 310 -1.39 -12.76 16.67
N ILE A 311 -1.64 -12.97 15.38
CA ILE A 311 -0.57 -13.18 14.40
C ILE A 311 0.37 -11.97 14.34
N PHE A 312 -0.16 -10.75 14.23
CA PHE A 312 0.66 -9.52 14.17
C PHE A 312 1.45 -9.27 15.45
N THR A 313 0.90 -9.59 16.62
CA THR A 313 1.52 -9.25 17.92
C THR A 313 2.41 -10.35 18.48
N THR A 314 2.14 -11.63 18.17
CA THR A 314 2.82 -12.77 18.80
C THR A 314 3.56 -13.66 17.81
N VAL A 315 3.09 -13.78 16.57
CA VAL A 315 3.69 -14.69 15.57
C VAL A 315 4.75 -13.97 14.75
N LEU A 316 4.38 -12.88 14.06
CA LEU A 316 5.28 -12.16 13.15
C LEU A 316 6.51 -11.52 13.81
N PRO A 317 6.44 -10.95 15.03
CA PRO A 317 7.63 -10.37 15.66
C PRO A 317 8.64 -11.42 16.13
N ARG A 318 8.22 -12.68 16.27
CA ARG A 318 9.04 -13.77 16.82
C ARG A 318 9.57 -14.63 15.70
N SER A 319 10.87 -14.91 15.72
CA SER A 319 11.46 -15.97 14.93
C SER A 319 10.87 -17.34 15.32
N PRO A 320 10.73 -18.29 14.37
CA PRO A 320 10.19 -19.61 14.69
C PRO A 320 11.07 -20.31 15.74
N ILE A 321 10.55 -20.55 16.94
CA ILE A 321 11.36 -20.93 18.12
C ILE A 321 12.04 -22.29 17.90
N HIS A 322 11.33 -23.24 17.28
CA HIS A 322 11.80 -24.61 17.07
C HIS A 322 12.78 -24.77 15.90
N VAL A 323 12.84 -23.78 14.99
CA VAL A 323 13.80 -23.79 13.87
C VAL A 323 15.20 -23.39 14.36
N PHE A 324 15.29 -22.46 15.31
CA PHE A 324 16.57 -21.98 15.85
C PHE A 324 17.23 -22.94 16.85
N SER A 325 16.44 -23.70 17.64
CA SER A 325 16.99 -24.69 18.59
C SER A 325 17.78 -25.80 17.91
N ASN A 326 17.56 -26.02 16.61
CA ASN A 326 18.23 -27.05 15.82
C ASN A 326 19.29 -26.49 14.84
N SER A 327 19.61 -25.20 14.91
CA SER A 327 20.58 -24.54 14.03
C SER A 327 21.97 -25.20 14.04
N TYR A 328 22.42 -25.68 15.21
CA TYR A 328 23.66 -26.44 15.36
C TYR A 328 23.64 -27.81 14.64
N GLN A 329 22.47 -28.42 14.48
CA GLN A 329 22.34 -29.70 13.75
C GLN A 329 22.46 -29.51 12.23
N PHE A 330 22.00 -28.39 11.66
CA PHE A 330 22.18 -28.09 10.24
C PHE A 330 23.67 -28.00 9.86
N ILE A 331 24.47 -27.38 10.73
CA ILE A 331 25.93 -27.30 10.56
C ILE A 331 26.56 -28.69 10.63
N LYS A 332 26.15 -29.53 11.59
CA LYS A 332 26.64 -30.92 11.72
C LYS A 332 26.29 -31.81 10.52
N LYS A 333 25.13 -31.59 9.88
CA LYS A 333 24.65 -32.38 8.74
C LYS A 333 25.06 -31.80 7.37
N ALA A 334 25.83 -30.70 7.35
CA ALA A 334 26.16 -29.96 6.13
C ALA A 334 24.93 -29.53 5.30
N ASP A 335 23.80 -29.30 5.97
CA ASP A 335 22.54 -28.88 5.34
C ASP A 335 22.48 -27.35 5.23
N PHE A 336 23.31 -26.82 4.33
CA PHE A 336 23.43 -25.39 4.09
C PHE A 336 22.15 -24.76 3.51
N GLY A 337 21.30 -25.55 2.85
CA GLY A 337 20.05 -25.05 2.28
C GLY A 337 19.03 -24.66 3.34
N SER A 338 18.83 -25.52 4.35
CA SER A 338 17.98 -25.22 5.50
C SER A 338 18.47 -23.99 6.27
N LEU A 339 19.79 -23.81 6.41
CA LEU A 339 20.39 -22.63 7.04
C LEU A 339 20.12 -21.33 6.24
N ILE A 340 20.27 -21.37 4.91
CA ILE A 340 19.98 -20.22 4.04
C ILE A 340 18.50 -19.84 4.11
N LEU A 341 17.58 -20.82 4.07
CA LEU A 341 16.15 -20.58 4.20
C LEU A 341 15.78 -19.95 5.56
N LEU A 342 16.42 -20.38 6.64
CA LEU A 342 16.25 -19.80 7.97
C LEU A 342 16.69 -18.32 8.00
N LEU A 343 17.84 -18.00 7.40
CA LEU A 343 18.32 -16.62 7.29
C LEU A 343 17.39 -15.75 6.44
N ILE A 344 16.87 -16.28 5.32
CA ILE A 344 15.91 -15.58 4.46
C ILE A 344 14.62 -15.28 5.21
N GLN A 345 14.07 -16.23 5.98
CA GLN A 345 12.86 -16.03 6.78
C GLN A 345 13.05 -14.93 7.83
N GLY A 346 14.17 -14.96 8.55
CA GLY A 346 14.50 -13.93 9.55
C GLY A 346 14.67 -12.52 8.94
N TYR A 347 15.26 -12.45 7.75
CA TYR A 347 15.53 -11.18 7.07
C TYR A 347 14.30 -10.60 6.36
N LYS A 348 13.60 -11.39 5.52
CA LYS A 348 12.52 -10.88 4.68
C LYS A 348 11.22 -10.61 5.45
N ARG A 349 10.96 -11.33 6.56
CA ARG A 349 9.73 -11.21 7.39
C ARG A 349 8.40 -11.26 6.60
N GLN A 350 8.42 -11.86 5.40
CA GLN A 350 7.30 -11.98 4.47
C GLN A 350 6.81 -13.43 4.34
N PHE A 351 7.59 -14.36 4.85
CA PHE A 351 7.37 -15.80 4.75
C PHE A 351 7.88 -16.44 6.03
N ASN A 352 7.02 -17.21 6.69
CA ASN A 352 7.34 -17.91 7.93
C ASN A 352 6.81 -19.33 7.84
N MET A 353 7.71 -20.31 7.89
CA MET A 353 7.36 -21.73 7.83
C MET A 353 7.04 -22.28 9.21
N GLU A 354 6.29 -23.39 9.21
CA GLU A 354 6.12 -24.31 10.34
C GLU A 354 5.51 -23.66 11.60
N ARG A 355 4.83 -22.52 11.44
CA ARG A 355 4.23 -21.80 12.57
C ARG A 355 3.11 -22.58 13.27
N HIS A 356 2.53 -23.61 12.65
CA HIS A 356 1.62 -24.54 13.34
C HIS A 356 2.27 -25.26 14.54
N LEU A 357 3.60 -25.31 14.61
CA LEU A 357 4.35 -25.99 15.68
C LEU A 357 4.61 -25.08 16.88
N ASP A 358 4.55 -23.74 16.71
CA ASP A 358 4.86 -22.76 17.76
C ASP A 358 3.80 -21.68 17.97
N SER A 359 2.70 -21.72 17.21
CA SER A 359 1.57 -20.81 17.34
C SER A 359 0.28 -21.61 17.56
N PRO A 360 -0.28 -21.60 18.79
CA PRO A 360 -1.55 -22.24 19.08
C PRO A 360 -2.66 -21.78 18.14
N VAL A 361 -2.67 -20.50 17.78
CA VAL A 361 -3.65 -19.88 16.88
C VAL A 361 -3.60 -20.50 15.48
N ILE A 362 -2.40 -20.73 14.96
CA ILE A 362 -2.22 -21.34 13.64
C ILE A 362 -2.54 -22.83 13.71
N LEU A 363 -2.17 -23.50 14.80
CA LEU A 363 -2.51 -24.91 15.01
C LEU A 363 -4.03 -25.13 15.04
N GLU A 364 -4.78 -24.28 15.74
CA GLU A 364 -6.24 -24.39 15.80
C GLU A 364 -6.89 -24.17 14.43
N LEU A 365 -6.38 -23.22 13.62
CA LEU A 365 -6.81 -23.05 12.23
C LEU A 365 -6.59 -24.33 11.40
N CYS A 366 -5.46 -25.01 11.59
CA CYS A 366 -5.15 -26.26 10.88
C CYS A 366 -6.10 -27.41 11.26
N LYS A 367 -6.74 -27.34 12.43
CA LYS A 367 -7.66 -28.36 12.95
C LYS A 367 -9.14 -28.06 12.66
N ASN A 368 -9.43 -27.06 11.84
CA ASN A 368 -10.81 -26.73 11.49
C ASN A 368 -11.51 -27.96 10.86
N GLN A 369 -12.64 -28.37 11.43
CA GLN A 369 -13.31 -29.63 11.08
C GLN A 369 -13.74 -29.67 9.61
N TYR A 370 -14.28 -28.56 9.09
CA TYR A 370 -14.76 -28.50 7.71
C TYR A 370 -13.60 -28.53 6.69
N LEU A 371 -12.49 -27.87 7.02
CA LEU A 371 -11.26 -27.98 6.24
C LEU A 371 -10.76 -29.42 6.17
N LEU A 372 -10.72 -30.11 7.33
CA LEU A 372 -10.25 -31.49 7.41
C LEU A 372 -11.17 -32.47 6.68
N GLU A 373 -12.48 -32.29 6.78
CA GLU A 373 -13.47 -33.05 6.00
C GLU A 373 -13.19 -32.95 4.50
N LYS A 374 -13.01 -31.73 3.98
CA LYS A 374 -12.68 -31.50 2.57
C LYS A 374 -11.31 -32.05 2.17
N ALA A 375 -10.32 -32.02 3.07
CA ALA A 375 -9.02 -32.63 2.82
C ALA A 375 -9.13 -34.15 2.70
N ARG A 376 -9.94 -34.81 3.55
CA ARG A 376 -10.16 -36.26 3.52
C ARG A 376 -10.89 -36.72 2.26
N GLU A 377 -11.81 -35.91 1.72
CA GLU A 377 -12.46 -36.19 0.43
C GLU A 377 -11.44 -36.40 -0.71
N TYR A 378 -10.30 -35.71 -0.67
CA TYR A 378 -9.25 -35.80 -1.70
C TYR A 378 -8.13 -36.81 -1.37
N LEU A 379 -7.66 -36.79 -0.11
CA LEU A 379 -6.48 -37.53 0.36
C LEU A 379 -6.80 -38.87 1.04
N GLY A 380 -8.08 -39.18 1.28
CA GLY A 380 -8.48 -40.37 2.03
C GLY A 380 -8.50 -40.16 3.55
N GLU A 381 -8.59 -41.25 4.32
CA GLU A 381 -8.98 -41.20 5.74
C GLU A 381 -7.95 -40.57 6.69
N SER A 382 -6.66 -40.62 6.36
CA SER A 382 -5.58 -40.19 7.27
C SER A 382 -4.60 -39.22 6.61
N PRO A 383 -5.06 -38.01 6.21
CA PRO A 383 -4.15 -36.99 5.72
C PRO A 383 -3.26 -36.48 6.86
N PHE A 384 -2.05 -36.09 6.50
CA PHE A 384 -1.15 -35.44 7.45
C PHE A 384 -0.73 -34.05 6.96
N LEU A 385 -0.62 -33.12 7.91
CA LEU A 385 0.02 -31.84 7.71
C LEU A 385 1.52 -32.01 7.91
N TRP A 386 2.27 -31.74 6.86
CA TRP A 386 3.73 -31.76 6.92
C TRP A 386 4.36 -30.38 6.87
N ARG A 387 3.61 -29.37 6.45
CA ARG A 387 4.08 -27.98 6.44
C ARG A 387 2.94 -26.97 6.50
N SER A 388 3.15 -25.91 7.26
CA SER A 388 2.37 -24.68 7.19
C SER A 388 3.25 -23.50 6.78
N GLU A 389 2.74 -22.56 6.00
CA GLU A 389 3.47 -21.38 5.53
C GLU A 389 2.62 -20.13 5.75
N LEU A 390 3.02 -19.27 6.66
CA LEU A 390 2.40 -17.97 6.88
C LEU A 390 3.05 -16.95 5.95
N TRP A 391 2.24 -16.39 5.06
CA TRP A 391 2.67 -15.41 4.07
C TRP A 391 2.19 -14.02 4.48
N VAL A 392 3.08 -13.03 4.40
CA VAL A 392 2.79 -11.62 4.64
C VAL A 392 3.20 -10.82 3.42
N ASN A 393 2.22 -10.43 2.61
CA ASN A 393 2.45 -9.63 1.41
C ASN A 393 2.17 -8.17 1.76
N TYR A 394 3.23 -7.39 2.01
CA TYR A 394 3.10 -5.95 2.27
C TYR A 394 2.78 -5.21 0.97
N PRO A 395 2.15 -4.02 1.04
CA PRO A 395 1.91 -3.22 -0.16
C PRO A 395 3.20 -2.97 -0.98
N ALA A 396 3.00 -3.01 -2.29
CA ALA A 396 3.92 -3.11 -3.42
C ALA A 396 5.14 -3.99 -3.21
N LYS A 397 4.94 -5.08 -2.48
CA LYS A 397 5.81 -6.25 -2.53
C LYS A 397 5.13 -7.33 -3.37
N GLN A 398 5.96 -8.18 -3.94
CA GLN A 398 5.56 -9.40 -4.61
C GLN A 398 6.39 -10.51 -3.97
N LEU A 399 5.74 -11.60 -3.57
CA LEU A 399 6.37 -12.67 -2.81
C LEU A 399 7.20 -13.56 -3.73
N ILE A 400 6.52 -14.26 -4.64
CA ILE A 400 7.11 -15.12 -5.66
C ILE A 400 6.65 -14.59 -7.02
N PRO A 401 7.50 -13.86 -7.76
CA PRO A 401 7.13 -13.27 -9.05
C PRO A 401 7.16 -14.27 -10.21
N LEU A 402 7.86 -15.39 -10.03
CA LEU A 402 8.02 -16.42 -11.05
C LEU A 402 6.83 -17.38 -11.03
N TRP A 403 6.42 -17.82 -12.21
CA TRP A 403 5.47 -18.91 -12.38
C TRP A 403 6.08 -20.20 -11.88
N HIS A 404 5.39 -20.90 -10.98
CA HIS A 404 5.90 -22.10 -10.32
C HIS A 404 4.77 -23.09 -9.98
N GLN A 405 5.20 -24.26 -9.52
CA GLN A 405 4.38 -25.31 -8.93
C GLN A 405 4.92 -25.64 -7.53
N ASP A 406 4.07 -26.27 -6.72
CA ASP A 406 4.39 -26.62 -5.33
C ASP A 406 4.45 -28.15 -5.14
N HIS A 407 5.37 -28.79 -5.87
CA HIS A 407 5.49 -30.26 -5.93
C HIS A 407 6.50 -30.87 -4.94
N TYR A 408 7.48 -30.08 -4.52
CA TYR A 408 8.55 -30.44 -3.58
C TYR A 408 9.22 -31.81 -3.83
N PRO A 409 9.69 -32.11 -5.06
CA PRO A 409 10.22 -33.43 -5.42
C PRO A 409 11.49 -33.83 -4.66
N GLN A 410 12.22 -32.88 -4.06
CA GLN A 410 13.36 -33.17 -3.20
C GLN A 410 12.96 -33.46 -1.74
N LEU A 411 11.73 -33.15 -1.35
CA LEU A 411 11.27 -33.22 0.04
C LEU A 411 10.21 -34.29 0.28
N LEU A 412 9.50 -34.73 -0.75
CA LEU A 412 8.48 -35.77 -0.69
C LEU A 412 8.82 -36.93 -1.61
N THR A 413 8.39 -38.14 -1.25
CA THR A 413 8.39 -39.26 -2.20
C THR A 413 7.34 -39.07 -3.27
N LYS A 414 7.64 -39.47 -4.51
CA LYS A 414 6.70 -39.36 -5.64
C LYS A 414 5.46 -40.26 -5.55
N THR A 415 5.39 -41.16 -4.58
CA THR A 415 4.28 -42.10 -4.42
C THR A 415 3.20 -41.53 -3.52
N GLY A 416 2.10 -41.10 -4.13
CA GLY A 416 0.87 -40.71 -3.46
C GLY A 416 0.39 -39.31 -3.79
N LYS A 417 -0.79 -38.96 -3.27
CA LYS A 417 -1.43 -37.65 -3.46
C LYS A 417 -0.95 -36.60 -2.47
N THR A 418 -0.79 -35.38 -2.97
CA THR A 418 -0.61 -34.17 -2.16
C THR A 418 -1.64 -33.12 -2.53
N ILE A 419 -1.93 -32.21 -1.60
CA ILE A 419 -2.77 -31.06 -1.89
C ILE A 419 -2.35 -29.86 -1.03
N ASN A 420 -2.57 -28.68 -1.59
CA ASN A 420 -2.25 -27.41 -0.96
C ASN A 420 -3.54 -26.71 -0.58
N VAL A 421 -3.61 -26.19 0.64
CA VAL A 421 -4.75 -25.41 1.12
C VAL A 421 -4.30 -23.98 1.30
N TYR A 422 -4.89 -23.03 0.58
CA TYR A 422 -4.61 -21.60 0.77
C TYR A 422 -5.77 -20.95 1.51
N ILE A 423 -5.48 -20.44 2.71
CA ILE A 423 -6.43 -19.79 3.60
C ILE A 423 -6.19 -18.28 3.59
N ALA A 424 -7.22 -17.51 3.24
CA ALA A 424 -7.22 -16.06 3.29
C ALA A 424 -7.48 -15.58 4.72
N LEU A 425 -6.47 -15.01 5.39
CA LEU A 425 -6.66 -14.42 6.73
C LEU A 425 -7.08 -12.96 6.65
N THR A 426 -6.70 -12.27 5.58
CA THR A 426 -7.26 -10.98 5.13
C THR A 426 -7.87 -11.15 3.74
N GLU A 427 -8.51 -10.11 3.21
CA GLU A 427 -9.05 -10.15 1.84
C GLU A 427 -7.94 -10.46 0.82
N VAL A 428 -8.24 -11.38 -0.09
CA VAL A 428 -7.41 -11.74 -1.22
C VAL A 428 -8.16 -11.37 -2.49
N ASN A 429 -7.52 -10.60 -3.34
CA ASN A 429 -8.13 -10.07 -4.55
C ASN A 429 -7.13 -10.02 -5.71
N ALA A 430 -7.63 -9.68 -6.90
CA ALA A 430 -6.84 -9.58 -8.13
C ALA A 430 -5.70 -8.53 -8.09
N GLY A 431 -5.60 -7.74 -7.01
CA GLY A 431 -4.51 -6.81 -6.78
C GLY A 431 -3.60 -7.15 -5.61
N ASN A 432 -3.80 -8.24 -4.85
CA ASN A 432 -2.90 -8.59 -3.75
C ASN A 432 -2.61 -10.07 -3.53
N GLY A 433 -3.37 -10.94 -4.19
CA GLY A 433 -3.29 -12.38 -4.02
C GLY A 433 -2.26 -13.05 -4.92
N PHE A 434 -2.73 -14.08 -5.60
CA PHE A 434 -1.97 -14.81 -6.60
C PHE A 434 -2.90 -15.13 -7.78
N GLU A 435 -2.30 -15.48 -8.90
CA GLU A 435 -3.02 -15.89 -10.11
C GLU A 435 -2.49 -17.23 -10.60
N TYR A 436 -3.33 -17.97 -11.31
CA TYR A 436 -3.00 -19.28 -11.84
C TYR A 436 -3.28 -19.38 -13.34
N LEU A 437 -2.61 -20.31 -14.01
CA LEU A 437 -2.87 -20.63 -15.41
C LEU A 437 -3.83 -21.82 -15.50
N PRO A 438 -4.91 -21.72 -16.31
CA PRO A 438 -5.73 -22.87 -16.65
C PRO A 438 -4.88 -24.03 -17.23
N LYS A 439 -5.26 -25.27 -16.92
CA LYS A 439 -4.47 -26.48 -17.23
C LYS A 439 -4.18 -26.65 -18.72
N LYS A 440 -5.08 -26.18 -19.58
CA LYS A 440 -4.90 -26.18 -21.04
C LYS A 440 -3.63 -25.45 -21.52
N TYR A 441 -3.07 -24.54 -20.73
CA TYR A 441 -1.85 -23.80 -21.07
C TYR A 441 -0.57 -24.42 -20.51
N HIS A 442 -0.65 -25.42 -19.62
CA HIS A 442 0.52 -25.95 -18.92
C HIS A 442 1.56 -26.53 -19.88
N ASN A 443 1.12 -27.26 -20.91
CA ASN A 443 2.00 -27.84 -21.94
C ASN A 443 2.73 -26.80 -22.80
N LEU A 444 2.32 -25.52 -22.75
CA LEU A 444 2.93 -24.42 -23.50
C LEU A 444 3.97 -23.65 -22.67
N CYS A 445 4.15 -24.02 -21.41
CA CYS A 445 5.02 -23.34 -20.46
C CYS A 445 6.25 -24.22 -20.19
N PRO A 446 7.39 -24.02 -20.86
CA PRO A 446 8.59 -24.80 -20.58
C PRO A 446 9.17 -24.48 -19.20
N VAL A 447 9.76 -25.48 -18.57
CA VAL A 447 10.55 -25.30 -17.33
C VAL A 447 11.81 -24.52 -17.67
N LYS A 448 11.99 -23.38 -17.01
CA LYS A 448 13.15 -22.50 -17.16
C LYS A 448 14.29 -22.91 -16.24
N MET A 449 13.96 -23.22 -14.99
CA MET A 449 14.90 -23.66 -13.96
C MET A 449 14.13 -24.36 -12.86
N ASN A 450 14.83 -25.11 -12.01
CA ASN A 450 14.25 -25.66 -10.78
C ASN A 450 14.80 -24.89 -9.58
N ASP A 451 13.97 -24.70 -8.57
CA ASP A 451 14.41 -24.22 -7.27
C ASP A 451 15.43 -25.21 -6.69
N PRO A 452 16.64 -24.76 -6.31
CA PRO A 452 17.70 -25.66 -5.89
C PRO A 452 17.42 -26.37 -4.55
N PHE A 453 16.44 -25.90 -3.77
CA PHE A 453 16.14 -26.44 -2.43
C PHE A 453 14.94 -27.38 -2.40
N SER A 454 13.87 -27.05 -3.12
CA SER A 454 12.65 -27.85 -3.18
C SER A 454 12.62 -28.76 -4.42
N GLY A 455 13.37 -28.38 -5.46
CA GLY A 455 13.25 -28.94 -6.80
C GLY A 455 12.01 -28.47 -7.56
N ASN A 456 11.25 -27.50 -7.04
CA ASN A 456 10.06 -26.98 -7.70
C ASN A 456 10.42 -26.35 -9.05
N PRO A 457 9.66 -26.62 -10.12
CA PRO A 457 9.90 -26.01 -11.42
C PRO A 457 9.45 -24.54 -11.42
N PHE A 458 10.29 -23.69 -12.00
CA PHE A 458 9.93 -22.34 -12.42
C PHE A 458 9.75 -22.33 -13.94
N PHE A 459 8.65 -21.76 -14.40
CA PHE A 459 8.23 -21.78 -15.78
C PHE A 459 8.53 -20.46 -16.50
N GLU A 460 8.86 -20.55 -17.78
CA GLU A 460 8.85 -19.41 -18.68
C GLU A 460 7.47 -19.29 -19.34
N VAL A 461 6.73 -18.22 -19.01
CA VAL A 461 5.38 -17.98 -19.51
C VAL A 461 5.40 -16.75 -20.41
N LYS A 462 4.95 -16.92 -21.66
CA LYS A 462 4.88 -15.83 -22.62
C LYS A 462 3.78 -14.84 -22.22
N THR A 463 3.99 -13.55 -22.49
CA THR A 463 3.05 -12.45 -22.18
C THR A 463 1.64 -12.67 -22.71
N GLU A 464 1.48 -13.39 -23.83
CA GLU A 464 0.18 -13.76 -24.41
C GLU A 464 -0.59 -14.74 -23.52
N ILE A 465 0.11 -15.72 -22.93
CA ILE A 465 -0.45 -16.70 -22.01
C ILE A 465 -0.74 -16.04 -20.66
N GLU A 466 0.14 -15.13 -20.18
CA GLU A 466 -0.08 -14.42 -18.92
C GLU A 466 -1.40 -13.64 -18.87
N LYS A 467 -1.87 -13.12 -20.01
CA LYS A 467 -3.18 -12.44 -20.11
C LYS A 467 -4.36 -13.37 -19.85
N SER A 468 -4.16 -14.69 -19.92
CA SER A 468 -5.16 -15.72 -19.64
C SER A 468 -5.10 -16.22 -18.20
N ALA A 469 -4.24 -15.64 -17.36
CA ALA A 469 -4.17 -15.96 -15.94
C ALA A 469 -5.47 -15.56 -15.23
N LEU A 470 -5.88 -16.39 -14.28
CA LEU A 470 -7.08 -16.18 -13.49
C LEU A 470 -6.68 -15.81 -12.05
N PRO A 471 -7.21 -14.71 -11.49
CA PRO A 471 -6.90 -14.31 -10.13
C PRO A 471 -7.60 -15.21 -9.12
N VAL A 472 -6.93 -15.47 -8.00
CA VAL A 472 -7.55 -16.04 -6.81
C VAL A 472 -8.13 -14.91 -5.96
N ILE A 473 -9.41 -15.04 -5.63
CA ILE A 473 -10.21 -14.04 -4.95
C ILE A 473 -10.90 -14.74 -3.78
N LEU A 474 -10.63 -14.30 -2.56
CA LEU A 474 -11.15 -14.90 -1.33
C LEU A 474 -11.48 -13.82 -0.32
N LYS A 475 -12.63 -13.97 0.34
CA LYS A 475 -12.96 -13.19 1.52
C LYS A 475 -12.10 -13.65 2.71
N PRO A 476 -11.89 -12.77 3.70
CA PRO A 476 -11.28 -13.17 4.96
C PRO A 476 -12.02 -14.39 5.57
N GLY A 477 -11.29 -15.46 5.90
CA GLY A 477 -11.83 -16.72 6.43
C GLY A 477 -12.18 -17.76 5.36
N GLU A 478 -12.13 -17.41 4.08
CA GLU A 478 -12.29 -18.37 2.98
C GLU A 478 -10.96 -19.07 2.64
N PHE A 479 -11.07 -20.25 2.04
CA PHE A 479 -9.94 -21.04 1.60
C PHE A 479 -10.23 -21.81 0.31
N ILE A 480 -9.18 -22.19 -0.39
CA ILE A 480 -9.22 -23.03 -1.58
C ILE A 480 -8.27 -24.21 -1.42
N PHE A 481 -8.53 -25.27 -2.18
CA PHE A 481 -7.56 -26.32 -2.42
C PHE A 481 -6.97 -26.17 -3.80
N PHE A 482 -5.70 -26.52 -3.97
CA PHE A 482 -5.10 -26.71 -5.27
C PHE A 482 -4.05 -27.82 -5.26
N THR A 483 -3.93 -28.49 -6.40
CA THR A 483 -2.94 -29.54 -6.62
C THR A 483 -1.53 -28.95 -6.72
N ASP A 484 -0.53 -29.80 -6.53
CA ASP A 484 0.86 -29.49 -6.81
C ASP A 484 1.16 -29.21 -8.30
N ASP A 485 0.29 -29.68 -9.20
CA ASP A 485 0.38 -29.41 -10.64
C ASP A 485 -0.09 -28.00 -11.05
N LEU A 486 -0.70 -27.21 -10.16
CA LEU A 486 -1.21 -25.87 -10.51
C LEU A 486 -0.05 -24.89 -10.75
N ILE A 487 0.11 -24.42 -12.00
CA ILE A 487 1.05 -23.34 -12.32
C ILE A 487 0.46 -22.00 -11.85
N HIS A 488 1.16 -21.35 -10.92
CA HIS A 488 0.70 -20.09 -10.32
C HIS A 488 1.85 -19.14 -9.97
N ARG A 489 1.52 -17.88 -9.67
CA ARG A 489 2.46 -16.87 -9.16
C ARG A 489 1.78 -15.86 -8.26
N SER A 490 2.53 -15.27 -7.33
CA SER A 490 2.01 -14.11 -6.59
C SER A 490 1.97 -12.88 -7.47
N ILE A 491 1.03 -11.97 -7.20
CA ILE A 491 1.01 -10.64 -7.82
C ILE A 491 1.58 -9.59 -6.85
N CYS A 492 2.01 -8.46 -7.41
CA CYS A 492 2.42 -7.31 -6.60
C CYS A 492 1.21 -6.79 -5.82
N ASN A 493 1.34 -6.68 -4.49
CA ASN A 493 0.25 -6.20 -3.65
C ASN A 493 0.02 -4.70 -3.85
N ILE A 494 -1.00 -4.35 -4.59
CA ILE A 494 -1.40 -2.98 -4.83
C ILE A 494 -2.49 -2.50 -3.87
N SER A 495 -3.00 -3.33 -2.95
CA SER A 495 -4.21 -3.02 -2.16
C SER A 495 -4.04 -2.04 -0.97
N GLY A 496 -2.90 -1.38 -0.81
CA GLY A 496 -2.63 -0.45 0.31
C GLY A 496 -2.65 -1.08 1.72
N LYS A 497 -3.09 -2.33 1.84
CA LYS A 497 -3.21 -3.11 3.06
C LYS A 497 -2.25 -4.29 3.02
N VAL A 498 -1.76 -4.69 4.19
CA VAL A 498 -1.01 -5.94 4.33
C VAL A 498 -1.94 -7.12 4.05
N ARG A 499 -1.55 -8.01 3.13
CA ARG A 499 -2.28 -9.25 2.86
C ARG A 499 -1.65 -10.40 3.65
N LEU A 500 -2.46 -11.04 4.50
CA LEU A 500 -2.09 -12.19 5.31
C LEU A 500 -2.77 -13.45 4.79
N SER A 501 -2.01 -14.53 4.61
CA SER A 501 -2.56 -15.83 4.24
C SER A 501 -1.75 -16.96 4.86
N LEU A 502 -2.38 -18.12 4.99
CA LEU A 502 -1.78 -19.34 5.49
C LEU A 502 -1.90 -20.43 4.42
N THR A 503 -0.79 -21.03 4.02
CA THR A 503 -0.80 -22.21 3.14
C THR A 503 -0.51 -23.46 3.97
N LEU A 504 -1.36 -24.47 3.85
CA LEU A 504 -1.15 -25.80 4.43
C LEU A 504 -0.75 -26.77 3.33
N ARG A 505 0.25 -27.60 3.60
CA ARG A 505 0.69 -28.66 2.70
C ARG A 505 0.28 -29.99 3.32
N LEU A 506 -0.66 -30.67 2.67
CA LEU A 506 -1.24 -31.93 3.13
C LEU A 506 -0.85 -33.05 2.18
N ALA A 507 -0.70 -34.24 2.72
CA ALA A 507 -0.41 -35.44 1.95
C ALA A 507 -1.16 -36.65 2.50
N GLU A 508 -1.41 -37.64 1.66
CA GLU A 508 -1.97 -38.93 2.09
C GLU A 508 -0.89 -39.80 2.76
N SER A 509 -1.32 -40.77 3.56
CA SER A 509 -0.45 -41.56 4.44
C SER A 509 0.67 -42.35 3.76
N THR A 510 0.61 -42.58 2.45
CA THR A 510 1.66 -43.28 1.69
C THR A 510 2.85 -42.39 1.35
N VAL A 511 2.68 -41.06 1.39
CA VAL A 511 3.75 -40.10 1.10
C VAL A 511 4.73 -40.05 2.27
N LYS A 512 6.03 -40.12 1.98
CA LYS A 512 7.10 -39.96 2.98
C LYS A 512 7.84 -38.64 2.77
N ILE A 513 8.20 -38.00 3.89
CA ILE A 513 9.05 -36.82 3.94
C ILE A 513 10.52 -37.27 3.84
N GLN A 514 11.33 -36.66 2.96
CA GLN A 514 12.71 -37.04 2.67
C GLN A 514 13.75 -36.34 3.56
N GLY A 515 14.69 -37.14 4.09
CA GLY A 515 15.60 -36.95 5.25
C GLY A 515 16.39 -35.65 5.42
N SER A 516 16.41 -34.75 4.44
CA SER A 516 17.38 -33.65 4.32
C SER A 516 16.82 -32.26 4.61
N TYR A 517 15.69 -32.17 5.32
CA TYR A 517 14.99 -30.89 5.56
C TYR A 517 14.44 -30.75 6.98
N SER A 518 14.13 -29.51 7.42
CA SER A 518 13.66 -29.18 8.78
C SER A 518 12.49 -30.03 9.28
N SER A 519 11.63 -30.49 8.37
CA SER A 519 10.50 -31.38 8.64
C SER A 519 10.91 -32.78 9.17
N HIS A 520 12.19 -33.14 9.19
CA HIS A 520 12.70 -34.32 9.91
C HIS A 520 12.88 -34.09 11.41
N LEU A 521 12.93 -32.84 11.84
CA LEU A 521 13.14 -32.48 13.24
C LEU A 521 11.83 -32.52 14.03
N GLN A 522 10.68 -32.52 13.35
CA GLN A 522 9.35 -32.53 13.97
C GLN A 522 8.41 -33.44 13.18
N SER A 523 7.69 -34.30 13.87
CA SER A 523 6.76 -35.25 13.25
C SER A 523 5.60 -34.51 12.57
N PRO A 524 5.17 -34.95 11.38
CA PRO A 524 3.96 -34.42 10.76
C PRO A 524 2.75 -34.61 11.69
N ILE A 525 1.79 -33.67 11.61
CA ILE A 525 0.55 -33.77 12.37
C ILE A 525 -0.42 -34.67 11.61
N LEU A 526 -0.70 -35.84 12.18
CA LEU A 526 -1.77 -36.71 11.71
C LEU A 526 -3.11 -36.10 12.12
N PHE A 527 -3.97 -35.83 11.15
CA PHE A 527 -5.35 -35.43 11.42
C PHE A 527 -6.21 -36.68 11.49
N LEU A 528 -6.16 -37.34 12.65
CA LEU A 528 -7.02 -38.47 13.00
C LEU A 528 -8.48 -38.03 13.05
#